data_AF-A0A923LSV7-F1
#
_entry.id   AF-A0A923LSV7-F1
#
_cell.length_a   1.000
_cell.length_b   1.000
_cell.length_c   1.000
_cell.angle_alpha   90.00
_cell.angle_beta   90.00
_cell.angle_gamma   90.00
#
_symmetry.space_group_name_H-M   'P 1'
#
loop_
_entity.id
_entity.type
_entity.pdbx_description
1 polymer ?
#
loop_
_entity_poly.entity_id
_entity_poly.type
_entity_poly.pdbx_seq_one_letter_code
_entity_poly.pdbx_strand_id
1 'polypeptide(L)'
;MLGGLLERGIKQYCEPVFIHPDSRIIFKDYQLPYFERFFEAARELHKCLPSIGIVNWDFAMNDKNQVVLIESNLICGSIWLIQNAWESLFLRKTQSIFFKKSEKSK
;
A
#
# COMPACT_ATOMS: atom_id res chain seq x y z
N MET A 1 13.65 1.97 3.75
CA MET A 1 13.70 0.94 4.80
C MET A 1 12.37 0.18 4.76
N LEU A 2 12.37 -1.16 4.85
CA LEU A 2 11.11 -1.94 4.87
C LEU A 2 10.27 -1.50 6.08
N GLY A 3 8.97 -1.28 5.89
CA GLY A 3 8.05 -0.85 6.95
C GLY A 3 8.01 0.65 7.25
N GLY A 4 8.79 1.48 6.54
CA GLY A 4 8.68 2.94 6.66
C GLY A 4 7.43 3.49 5.98
N LEU A 5 6.74 4.41 6.63
CA LEU A 5 5.62 5.13 6.01
C LEU A 5 6.12 6.24 5.07
N LEU A 6 5.31 6.58 4.08
CA LEU A 6 5.51 7.79 3.28
C LEU A 6 5.28 9.03 4.15
N GLU A 7 5.79 10.20 3.73
CA GLU A 7 5.56 11.48 4.44
C GLU A 7 4.07 11.84 4.57
N ARG A 8 3.22 11.29 3.70
CA ARG A 8 1.77 11.55 3.68
C ARG A 8 0.95 10.27 3.48
N GLY A 9 -0.21 10.23 4.11
CA GLY A 9 -1.34 9.39 3.73
C GLY A 9 -2.31 10.13 2.81
N ILE A 10 -3.29 9.40 2.28
CA ILE A 10 -4.28 9.94 1.34
C ILE A 10 -5.69 9.59 1.85
N LYS A 11 -6.57 10.58 1.97
CA LYS A 11 -7.99 10.38 2.29
C LYS A 11 -8.77 9.90 1.05
N GLN A 12 -10.02 9.51 1.25
CA GLN A 12 -10.93 9.03 0.20
C GLN A 12 -10.99 9.91 -1.07
N TYR A 13 -10.79 11.23 -0.95
CA TYR A 13 -10.85 12.20 -2.06
C TYR A 13 -9.48 12.71 -2.52
N CYS A 14 -8.42 11.90 -2.40
CA CYS A 14 -7.05 12.26 -2.78
C CYS A 14 -6.44 13.43 -1.98
N GLU A 15 -7.08 13.86 -0.90
CA GLU A 15 -6.54 14.89 -0.02
C GLU A 15 -5.38 14.32 0.80
N PRO A 16 -4.19 14.95 0.77
CA PRO A 16 -3.06 14.49 1.53
C PRO A 16 -3.24 14.80 3.02
N VAL A 17 -2.80 13.88 3.87
CA VAL A 17 -2.68 14.07 5.32
C VAL A 17 -1.30 13.67 5.78
N PHE A 18 -0.72 14.42 6.73
CA PHE A 18 0.63 14.18 7.25
C PHE A 18 0.63 13.52 8.63
N ILE A 19 -0.54 13.48 9.27
CA ILE A 19 -0.76 12.97 10.62
C ILE A 19 -2.02 12.12 10.59
N HIS A 20 -1.98 10.94 11.23
CA HIS A 20 -3.15 10.11 11.39
C HIS A 20 -4.19 10.81 12.28
N PRO A 21 -5.48 10.88 11.89
CA PRO A 21 -6.49 11.62 12.63
C PRO A 21 -6.67 11.13 14.07
N ASP A 22 -6.71 9.81 14.27
CA ASP A 22 -6.98 9.21 15.59
C ASP A 22 -5.71 9.01 16.43
N SER A 23 -4.72 8.26 15.94
CA SER A 23 -3.49 7.96 16.68
C SER A 23 -2.52 9.13 16.81
N ARG A 24 -2.73 10.22 16.05
CA ARG A 24 -1.83 11.39 15.98
C ARG A 24 -0.40 11.08 15.55
N ILE A 25 -0.16 9.90 14.98
CA ILE A 25 1.15 9.52 14.43
C ILE A 25 1.47 10.43 13.24
N ILE A 26 2.64 11.07 13.28
CA ILE A 26 3.25 11.74 12.13
C ILE A 26 3.81 10.67 11.20
N PHE A 27 3.47 10.70 9.91
CA PHE A 27 3.89 9.64 8.99
C PHE A 27 5.36 9.73 8.59
N LYS A 28 5.88 10.95 8.46
CA LYS A 28 7.27 11.21 8.10
C LYS A 28 8.23 10.49 9.05
N ASP A 29 9.14 9.71 8.48
CA ASP A 29 10.15 8.92 9.18
C ASP A 29 9.62 7.86 10.16
N TYR A 30 8.30 7.65 10.21
CA TYR A 30 7.69 6.65 11.08
C TYR A 30 7.93 5.25 10.54
N GLN A 31 8.42 4.37 11.42
CA GLN A 31 8.58 2.94 11.13
C GLN A 31 7.42 2.17 11.74
N LEU A 32 6.71 1.42 10.90
CA LEU A 32 5.64 0.57 11.39
C LEU A 32 6.24 -0.58 12.22
N PRO A 33 5.90 -0.69 13.51
CA PRO A 33 6.41 -1.77 14.34
C PRO A 33 5.92 -3.12 13.82
N TYR A 34 6.77 -4.13 13.94
CA TYR A 34 6.47 -5.53 13.56
C TYR A 34 6.12 -5.76 12.08
N PHE A 35 6.42 -4.80 11.18
CA PHE A 35 6.10 -4.91 9.75
C PHE A 35 6.55 -6.24 9.11
N GLU A 36 7.74 -6.74 9.48
CA GLU A 36 8.26 -8.01 8.97
C GLU A 36 7.32 -9.19 9.25
N ARG A 37 6.66 -9.22 10.42
CA ARG A 37 5.71 -10.29 10.76
C ARG A 37 4.48 -10.25 9.87
N PHE A 38 3.98 -9.05 9.56
CA PHE A 38 2.88 -8.88 8.60
C PHE A 38 3.29 -9.31 7.19
N PHE A 39 4.51 -8.94 6.78
CA PHE A 39 5.05 -9.31 5.48
C PHE A 39 5.18 -10.84 5.33
N GLU A 40 5.71 -11.52 6.35
CA GLU A 40 5.82 -12.98 6.35
C GLU A 40 4.45 -13.65 6.34
N ALA A 41 3.49 -13.17 7.16
CA ALA A 41 2.13 -13.69 7.17
C ALA A 41 1.46 -13.57 5.79
N ALA A 42 1.57 -12.41 5.14
CA ALA A 42 1.06 -12.20 3.78
C ALA A 42 1.69 -13.18 2.78
N ARG A 43 3.01 -13.40 2.88
CA ARG A 43 3.75 -14.31 1.99
C ARG A 43 3.32 -15.76 2.18
N GLU A 44 3.20 -16.23 3.43
CA GLU A 44 2.80 -17.61 3.70
C GLU A 44 1.34 -17.86 3.30
N LEU A 45 0.44 -16.92 3.58
CA LEU A 45 -0.96 -17.03 3.17
C LEU A 45 -1.13 -17.00 1.65
N HIS A 46 -0.36 -16.19 0.93
CA HIS A 46 -0.44 -16.13 -0.52
C HIS A 46 0.00 -17.43 -1.20
N LYS A 47 0.93 -18.20 -0.60
CA LYS A 47 1.30 -19.53 -1.10
C LYS A 47 0.13 -20.52 -1.09
N CYS A 48 -0.87 -20.31 -0.23
CA CYS A 48 -2.07 -21.14 -0.17
C CYS A 48 -3.07 -20.84 -1.32
N LEU A 49 -2.87 -19.75 -2.08
CA LEU A 49 -3.73 -19.32 -3.17
C LEU A 49 -2.94 -19.18 -4.49
N PRO A 50 -2.29 -20.25 -4.98
CA PRO A 50 -1.34 -20.15 -6.10
C PRO A 50 -1.98 -19.73 -7.44
N SER A 51 -3.29 -19.87 -7.59
CA SER A 51 -4.03 -19.45 -8.78
C SER A 51 -4.42 -17.96 -8.76
N ILE A 52 -4.26 -17.27 -7.63
CA ILE A 52 -4.65 -15.87 -7.47
C ILE A 52 -3.40 -15.00 -7.53
N GLY A 53 -3.24 -14.21 -8.60
CA GLY A 53 -2.02 -13.42 -8.80
C GLY A 53 -1.84 -12.25 -7.82
N ILE A 54 -2.94 -11.66 -7.32
CA ILE A 54 -2.90 -10.53 -6.38
C ILE A 54 -4.01 -10.72 -5.34
N VAL A 55 -3.66 -10.55 -4.07
CA VAL A 55 -4.61 -10.52 -2.95
C VAL A 55 -4.35 -9.27 -2.12
N ASN A 56 -5.40 -8.53 -1.80
CA ASN A 56 -5.36 -7.43 -0.86
C ASN A 56 -5.64 -7.99 0.55
N TRP A 57 -4.60 -8.07 1.37
CA TRP A 57 -4.69 -8.64 2.70
C TRP A 57 -4.88 -7.56 3.76
N ASP A 58 -5.94 -7.71 4.56
CA ASP A 58 -6.17 -6.86 5.73
C ASP A 58 -5.78 -7.64 6.98
N PHE A 59 -4.80 -7.10 7.70
CA PHE A 59 -4.29 -7.67 8.93
C PHE A 59 -4.45 -6.70 10.09
N ALA A 60 -4.53 -7.27 11.29
CA ALA A 60 -4.39 -6.52 12.53
C ALA A 60 -3.36 -7.19 13.45
N MET A 61 -2.90 -6.45 14.45
CA MET A 61 -2.16 -6.99 15.57
C MET A 61 -3.12 -7.14 16.76
N ASN A 62 -3.18 -8.33 17.36
CA ASN A 62 -3.97 -8.53 18.57
C ASN A 62 -3.22 -8.08 19.84
N ASP A 63 -3.87 -8.20 20.99
CA ASP A 63 -3.35 -7.89 22.33
C ASP A 63 -2.11 -8.71 22.74
N LYS A 64 -1.84 -9.82 22.04
CA LYS A 64 -0.69 -10.71 22.25
C LYS A 64 0.45 -10.48 21.24
N ASN A 65 0.43 -9.37 20.49
CA ASN A 65 1.39 -9.06 19.43
C ASN A 65 1.46 -10.13 18.31
N GLN A 66 0.36 -10.82 18.07
CA GLN A 66 0.22 -11.79 16.99
C GLN A 66 -0.50 -11.13 15.80
N VAL A 67 -0.03 -11.44 14.60
CA VAL A 67 -0.68 -11.02 13.35
C VAL A 67 -1.93 -11.88 13.17
N VAL A 68 -3.07 -11.22 12.99
CA VAL A 68 -4.35 -11.86 12.70
C VAL A 68 -4.86 -11.39 11.35
N LEU A 69 -5.27 -12.34 10.51
CA LEU A 69 -5.94 -12.06 9.26
C LEU A 69 -7.38 -11.61 9.55
N ILE A 70 -7.77 -10.45 9.01
CA ILE A 70 -9.13 -9.91 9.13
C ILE A 70 -9.91 -10.19 7.85
N GLU A 71 -9.34 -9.87 6.69
CA GLU A 71 -10.00 -10.06 5.40
C GLU A 71 -9.00 -10.40 4.28
N SER A 72 -9.46 -11.21 3.33
CA SER A 72 -8.77 -11.53 2.08
C SER A 72 -9.57 -11.06 0.87
N ASN A 73 -9.18 -9.90 0.34
CA ASN A 73 -9.85 -9.28 -0.80
C ASN A 73 -9.28 -9.83 -2.11
N LEU A 74 -9.99 -10.82 -2.71
CA LEU A 74 -9.55 -11.57 -3.90
C LEU A 74 -9.97 -10.94 -5.24
N ILE A 75 -11.03 -10.11 -5.24
CA ILE A 75 -11.62 -9.53 -6.45
C ILE A 75 -11.73 -8.02 -6.26
N CYS A 76 -11.39 -7.25 -7.29
CA CYS A 76 -11.52 -5.78 -7.29
C CYS A 76 -10.80 -5.11 -6.10
N GLY A 77 -9.58 -5.58 -5.79
CA GLY A 77 -8.71 -4.87 -4.86
C GLY A 77 -8.57 -3.40 -5.29
N SER A 78 -8.57 -2.48 -4.33
CA SER A 78 -8.63 -1.04 -4.58
C SER A 78 -7.47 -0.57 -5.47
N ILE A 79 -7.64 -0.58 -6.79
CA ILE A 79 -6.63 -0.17 -7.78
C ILE A 79 -6.12 1.24 -7.50
N TRP A 80 -7.02 2.08 -7.00
CA TRP A 80 -6.74 3.43 -6.53
C TRP A 80 -5.69 3.45 -5.40
N LEU A 81 -5.73 2.50 -4.46
CA LEU A 81 -4.76 2.39 -3.37
C LEU A 81 -3.34 2.18 -3.93
N ILE A 82 -3.19 1.25 -4.86
CA ILE A 82 -1.89 0.94 -5.48
C ILE A 82 -1.37 2.10 -6.33
N GLN A 83 -2.27 2.88 -6.95
CA GLN A 83 -1.88 4.04 -7.77
C GLN A 83 -1.46 5.25 -6.94
N ASN A 84 -2.02 5.44 -5.74
CA ASN A 84 -1.78 6.62 -4.91
C ASN A 84 -0.78 6.37 -3.77
N ALA A 85 -0.78 5.17 -3.18
CA ALA A 85 0.10 4.81 -2.08
C ALA A 85 1.49 4.35 -2.54
N TRP A 86 1.65 3.99 -3.81
CA TRP A 86 2.93 3.63 -4.42
C TRP A 86 3.17 4.52 -5.65
N GLU A 87 4.43 4.89 -5.92
CA GLU A 87 4.82 5.32 -7.27
C GLU A 87 4.44 4.15 -8.20
N SER A 88 3.37 4.33 -9.00
CA SER A 88 2.49 3.21 -9.40
C SER A 88 3.21 1.92 -9.78
N LEU A 89 2.56 0.78 -9.50
CA LEU A 89 3.01 -0.58 -9.86
C LEU A 89 3.53 -0.72 -11.31
N PHE A 90 3.12 0.18 -12.22
CA PHE A 90 3.52 0.23 -13.64
C PHE A 90 4.32 1.48 -14.07
N LEU A 91 4.60 2.44 -13.17
CA LEU A 91 5.17 3.76 -13.48
C LEU A 91 6.70 3.83 -13.30
N ARG A 92 7.44 2.95 -13.99
CA ARG A 92 8.74 3.38 -14.58
C ARG A 92 8.66 3.68 -16.07
N LYS A 93 7.56 3.30 -16.74
CA LYS A 93 7.41 3.47 -18.20
C LYS A 93 6.32 4.43 -18.65
N THR A 94 5.44 4.86 -17.75
CA THR A 94 4.19 5.52 -18.18
C THR A 94 4.25 7.04 -18.02
N GLN A 95 5.20 7.60 -17.25
CA GLN A 95 5.53 9.04 -17.31
C GLN A 95 6.08 9.45 -18.69
N SER A 96 6.93 8.61 -19.31
CA SER A 96 7.50 8.91 -20.64
C SER A 96 6.45 8.91 -21.76
N ILE A 97 5.29 8.30 -21.55
CA ILE A 97 4.19 8.26 -22.53
C ILE A 97 3.38 9.56 -22.51
N PHE A 98 3.12 10.13 -21.32
CA PHE A 98 2.38 11.39 -21.22
C PHE A 98 3.21 12.60 -21.67
N PHE A 99 4.51 12.64 -21.36
CA PHE A 99 5.38 13.74 -21.82
C PHE A 99 5.57 13.76 -23.35
N LYS A 100 5.68 12.58 -23.99
CA LYS A 100 5.84 12.48 -25.45
C LYS A 100 4.66 13.03 -26.27
N LYS A 101 3.46 13.11 -25.68
CA LYS A 101 2.28 13.65 -26.37
C LYS A 101 2.22 15.18 -26.30
N SER A 102 2.84 15.80 -25.29
CA SER A 102 2.93 17.27 -25.17
C SER A 102 3.98 17.90 -26.09
N GLU A 103 5.03 17.15 -26.46
CA GLU A 103 6.07 17.64 -27.37
C GLU A 103 5.71 17.48 -28.86
N LYS A 104 4.64 16.74 -29.19
CA LYS A 104 4.16 16.53 -30.57
C LYS A 104 2.98 17.43 -30.96
N SER A 105 2.59 18.38 -30.10
CA SER A 105 1.66 19.45 -30.43
C SER A 105 2.33 20.81 -30.20
N LYS A 106 3.33 21.11 -31.02
CA LYS A 106 3.76 22.47 -31.37
C LYS A 106 4.07 22.50 -32.85
#